data_AF-A0AAD5PMZ9-F1
#
_entry.id   AF-A0AAD5PMZ9-F1
#
_cell.length_a   1.000
_cell.length_b   1.000
_cell.length_c   1.000
_cell.angle_alpha   90.00
_cell.angle_beta   90.00
_cell.angle_gamma   90.00
#
_symmetry.space_group_name_H-M   'P 1'
#
loop_
_entity.id
_entity.type
_entity.pdbx_description
1 polymer ?
#
loop_
_entity_poly.entity_id
_entity_poly.type
_entity_poly.pdbx_seq_one_letter_code
_entity_poly.pdbx_strand_id
1 'polypeptide(L)'
;MNKTSRIVSIEGNTGSGKSQVLQWLSTFPGVLIREEPIEDWRNFSGQNLLDLRHSDPKRWSFAFQSLVQLSRIQMYSESVDSPRAIRFIERSLHSNRYCFLEMAKEMKHLEEIEFAILARWFQYLECEPRTRLDLIVYLRTSPDVALKRIKTRNRVEEAGITRDEIGNIHNKYEAWITSGASGFQFVVIDANNDVNTVQQLIMHHLMEHNIFE
;
A
#
# COMPACT_ATOMS: atom_id res chain seq x y z
N MET A 1 -2.96 26.14 -16.89
CA MET A 1 -2.89 25.37 -15.63
C MET A 1 -1.88 24.27 -15.85
N ASN A 2 -0.73 24.31 -15.17
CA ASN A 2 0.28 23.28 -15.29
C ASN A 2 -0.29 21.99 -14.69
N LYS A 3 -0.66 21.00 -15.50
CA LYS A 3 -1.08 19.69 -15.00
C LYS A 3 0.08 19.09 -14.21
N THR A 4 -0.13 18.91 -12.91
CA THR A 4 0.74 18.15 -12.02
C THR A 4 0.65 16.67 -12.36
N SER A 5 1.74 15.92 -12.17
CA SER A 5 1.76 14.46 -12.31
C SER A 5 0.66 13.83 -11.45
N ARG A 6 -0.12 12.90 -12.00
CA ARG A 6 -1.17 12.20 -11.25
C ARG A 6 -0.59 11.05 -10.44
N ILE A 7 -1.12 10.81 -9.24
CA ILE A 7 -0.69 9.72 -8.36
C ILE A 7 -1.89 8.85 -7.99
N VAL A 8 -1.80 7.57 -8.36
CA VAL A 8 -2.80 6.55 -8.06
C VAL A 8 -2.19 5.49 -7.14
N SER A 9 -2.84 5.21 -6.02
CA SER A 9 -2.41 4.10 -5.15
C SER A 9 -3.11 2.80 -5.55
N ILE A 10 -2.33 1.74 -5.74
CA ILE A 10 -2.84 0.37 -5.85
C ILE A 10 -2.76 -0.26 -4.46
N GLU A 11 -3.92 -0.43 -3.84
CA GLU A 11 -4.10 -0.89 -2.48
C GLU A 11 -4.56 -2.34 -2.40
N GLY A 12 -4.30 -2.99 -1.28
CA GLY A 12 -4.80 -4.33 -1.03
C GLY A 12 -3.91 -5.17 -0.13
N ASN A 13 -4.50 -6.27 0.33
CA ASN A 13 -3.86 -7.23 1.21
C ASN A 13 -2.60 -7.86 0.59
N THR A 14 -1.75 -8.47 1.40
CA THR A 14 -0.67 -9.30 0.88
C THR A 14 -1.27 -10.46 0.07
N GLY A 15 -0.73 -10.74 -1.11
CA GLY A 15 -1.32 -11.73 -2.03
C GLY A 15 -2.51 -11.25 -2.86
N SER A 16 -2.89 -9.96 -2.83
CA SER A 16 -4.02 -9.45 -3.64
C SER A 16 -3.72 -9.25 -5.14
N GLY A 17 -2.45 -9.29 -5.54
CA GLY A 17 -2.04 -9.10 -6.94
C GLY A 17 -1.52 -7.70 -7.32
N LYS A 18 -1.26 -6.82 -6.34
CA LYS A 18 -0.79 -5.44 -6.57
C LYS A 18 0.42 -5.33 -7.50
N SER A 19 1.52 -6.02 -7.20
CA SER A 19 2.73 -5.97 -8.03
C SER A 19 2.49 -6.48 -9.47
N GLN A 20 1.60 -7.48 -9.64
CA GLN A 20 1.20 -7.94 -10.98
C GLN A 20 0.43 -6.87 -11.75
N VAL A 21 -0.49 -6.17 -11.08
CA VAL A 21 -1.24 -5.05 -11.67
C VAL A 21 -0.28 -3.90 -12.03
N LEU A 22 0.66 -3.55 -11.14
CA LEU A 22 1.65 -2.51 -11.41
C LEU A 22 2.53 -2.85 -12.61
N GLN A 23 3.06 -4.08 -12.68
CA GLN A 23 3.88 -4.53 -13.80
C GLN A 23 3.12 -4.51 -15.14
N TRP A 24 1.81 -4.73 -15.11
CA TRP A 24 0.97 -4.55 -16.30
C TRP A 24 0.76 -3.06 -16.63
N LEU A 25 0.47 -2.22 -15.64
CA LEU A 25 0.31 -0.77 -15.82
C LEU A 25 1.58 -0.09 -16.35
N SER A 26 2.78 -0.59 -15.99
CA SER A 26 4.04 -0.05 -16.52
C SER A 26 4.22 -0.24 -18.03
N THR A 27 3.39 -1.06 -18.68
CA THR A 27 3.44 -1.24 -20.13
C THR A 27 2.78 -0.08 -20.89
N PHE A 28 2.02 0.78 -20.21
CA PHE A 28 1.34 1.92 -20.83
C PHE A 28 2.28 3.15 -20.94
N PRO A 29 2.20 3.91 -22.05
CA PRO A 29 3.03 5.10 -22.23
C PRO A 29 2.83 6.15 -21.13
N GLY A 30 3.92 6.71 -20.63
CA GLY A 30 3.88 7.77 -19.61
C GLY A 30 3.57 7.28 -18.19
N VAL A 31 3.45 5.96 -17.99
CA VAL A 31 3.27 5.37 -16.65
C VAL A 31 4.61 5.16 -15.95
N LEU A 32 4.66 5.59 -14.70
CA LEU A 32 5.74 5.29 -13.75
C LEU A 32 5.16 4.45 -12.63
N ILE A 33 5.82 3.35 -12.28
CA ILE A 33 5.41 2.52 -11.14
C ILE A 33 6.40 2.65 -9.99
N ARG A 34 5.91 2.55 -8.76
CA ARG A 34 6.74 2.41 -7.56
C ARG A 34 6.17 1.28 -6.72
N GLU A 35 6.89 0.17 -6.69
CA GLU A 35 6.55 -0.98 -5.85
C GLU A 35 6.89 -0.72 -4.38
N GLU A 36 6.44 -1.59 -3.48
CA GLU A 36 6.84 -1.50 -2.08
C GLU A 36 8.37 -1.73 -1.99
N PRO A 37 9.11 -0.88 -1.25
CA PRO A 37 10.56 -0.98 -1.12
C PRO A 37 10.96 -2.10 -0.14
N ILE A 38 10.54 -3.34 -0.44
CA ILE A 38 10.76 -4.51 0.42
C ILE A 38 12.26 -4.75 0.63
N GLU A 39 13.09 -4.54 -0.40
CA GLU A 39 14.54 -4.71 -0.29
C GLU A 39 15.18 -3.74 0.71
N ASP A 40 14.70 -2.49 0.76
CA ASP A 40 15.17 -1.50 1.75
C ASP A 40 14.82 -1.92 3.18
N TRP A 41 13.69 -2.62 3.35
CA TRP A 41 13.26 -3.13 4.66
C TRP A 41 14.01 -4.42 5.06
N ARG A 42 14.45 -5.21 4.07
CA ARG A 42 15.28 -6.41 4.26
C ARG A 42 16.74 -6.08 4.58
N ASN A 43 17.20 -4.90 4.18
CA ASN A 43 18.55 -4.45 4.47
C ASN A 43 18.58 -2.96 4.78
N PHE A 44 18.17 -2.61 5.99
CA PHE A 44 18.35 -1.27 6.53
C PHE A 44 19.60 -1.24 7.40
N SER A 45 20.69 -0.65 6.90
CA SER A 45 21.97 -0.58 7.62
C SER A 45 22.50 -1.95 8.06
N GLY A 46 22.38 -2.97 7.20
CA GLY A 46 22.85 -4.33 7.48
C GLY A 46 21.90 -5.18 8.33
N GLN A 47 20.68 -4.68 8.62
CA GLN A 47 19.68 -5.39 9.42
C GLN A 47 18.40 -5.63 8.61
N ASN A 48 17.83 -6.82 8.74
CA ASN A 48 16.53 -7.14 8.17
C ASN A 48 15.42 -6.74 9.16
N LEU A 49 14.92 -5.51 9.05
CA LEU A 49 13.88 -5.00 9.94
C LEU A 49 12.52 -5.67 9.70
N LEU A 50 12.27 -6.18 8.49
CA LEU A 50 11.08 -6.98 8.22
C LEU A 50 11.11 -8.27 9.06
N ASP A 51 12.20 -9.04 9.00
CA ASP A 51 12.35 -10.27 9.77
C ASP A 51 12.35 -9.99 11.28
N LEU A 52 13.04 -8.92 11.72
CA LEU A 52 13.04 -8.51 13.13
C LEU A 52 11.62 -8.23 13.63
N ARG A 53 10.79 -7.53 12.83
CA ARG A 53 9.36 -7.30 13.12
C ARG A 53 8.55 -8.59 13.18
N HIS A 54 8.87 -9.62 12.41
CA HIS A 54 8.24 -10.93 12.54
C HIS A 54 8.70 -11.67 13.81
N SER A 55 9.97 -11.55 14.19
CA SER A 55 10.55 -12.26 15.33
C SER A 55 10.13 -11.71 16.70
N ASP A 56 10.08 -10.38 16.85
CA ASP A 56 9.62 -9.69 18.05
C ASP A 56 8.84 -8.43 17.64
N PRO A 57 7.54 -8.59 17.32
CA PRO A 57 6.70 -7.50 16.87
C PRO A 57 6.62 -6.36 17.90
N LYS A 58 6.66 -6.64 19.20
CA LYS A 58 6.58 -5.62 20.24
C LYS A 58 7.82 -4.74 20.26
N ARG A 59 9.00 -5.33 20.12
CA ARG A 59 10.26 -4.57 20.12
C ARG A 59 10.47 -3.78 18.83
N TRP A 60 10.05 -4.32 17.70
CA TRP A 60 10.49 -3.83 16.38
C TRP A 60 9.39 -3.15 15.55
N SER A 61 8.11 -3.24 15.91
CA SER A 61 7.05 -2.62 15.10
C SER A 61 7.18 -1.10 15.03
N PHE A 62 7.59 -0.43 16.10
CA PHE A 62 7.79 1.03 16.05
C PHE A 62 8.87 1.42 15.04
N ALA A 63 10.03 0.75 15.10
CA ALA A 63 11.15 1.00 14.19
C ALA A 63 10.78 0.64 12.73
N PHE A 64 10.16 -0.52 12.52
CA PHE A 64 9.72 -0.96 11.20
C PHE A 64 8.70 -0.01 10.59
N GLN A 65 7.67 0.39 11.34
CA GLN A 65 6.65 1.31 10.85
C GLN A 65 7.20 2.72 10.59
N SER A 66 8.19 3.17 11.37
CA SER A 66 8.92 4.41 11.11
C SER A 66 9.66 4.35 9.77
N LEU A 67 10.35 3.23 9.50
CA LEU A 67 11.03 3.02 8.23
C LEU A 67 10.04 2.95 7.06
N VAL A 68 8.91 2.26 7.22
CA VAL A 68 7.87 2.19 6.17
C VAL A 68 7.33 3.57 5.84
N GLN A 69 7.07 4.44 6.83
CA GLN A 69 6.66 5.82 6.55
C GLN A 69 7.76 6.61 5.81
N LEU A 70 9.02 6.48 6.24
CA LEU A 70 10.16 7.14 5.61
C LEU A 70 10.35 6.71 4.15
N SER A 71 10.37 5.40 3.89
CA SER A 71 10.56 4.88 2.54
C SER A 71 9.39 5.28 1.63
N ARG A 72 8.16 5.32 2.16
CA ARG A 72 6.99 5.79 1.40
C ARG A 72 7.07 7.26 1.04
N ILE A 73 7.44 8.15 1.96
CA ILE A 73 7.57 9.59 1.62
C ILE A 73 8.65 9.84 0.57
N GLN A 74 9.72 9.05 0.58
CA GLN A 74 10.77 9.12 -0.44
C GLN A 74 10.23 8.76 -1.83
N MET A 75 9.33 7.77 -1.96
CA MET A 75 8.68 7.44 -3.24
C MET A 75 7.87 8.62 -3.83
N TYR A 76 7.31 9.49 -3.00
CA TYR A 76 6.60 10.69 -3.48
C TYR A 76 7.57 11.81 -3.90
N SER A 77 8.74 11.87 -3.29
CA SER A 77 9.71 12.97 -3.41
C SER A 77 10.56 12.92 -4.69
N GLU A 78 10.57 11.80 -5.40
CA GLU A 78 11.31 11.65 -6.65
C GLU A 78 10.79 12.60 -7.73
N SER A 79 11.71 13.31 -8.38
CA SER A 79 11.40 14.23 -9.48
C SER A 79 10.83 13.45 -10.66
N VAL A 80 9.75 13.98 -11.23
CA VAL A 80 9.18 13.47 -12.48
C VAL A 80 9.59 14.44 -13.59
N ASP A 81 10.42 13.97 -14.51
CA ASP A 81 10.89 14.80 -15.63
C ASP A 81 9.78 15.14 -16.65
N SER A 82 8.63 14.45 -16.56
CA SER A 82 7.48 14.66 -17.43
C SER A 82 6.25 15.16 -16.67
N PRO A 83 5.74 16.37 -16.98
CA PRO A 83 4.52 16.89 -16.37
C PRO A 83 3.24 16.10 -16.74
N ARG A 84 3.34 15.13 -17.66
CA ARG A 84 2.23 14.23 -18.02
C ARG A 84 2.40 12.81 -17.49
N ALA A 85 3.41 12.54 -16.67
CA ALA A 85 3.57 11.19 -16.14
C ALA A 85 2.45 10.85 -15.15
N ILE A 86 2.02 9.61 -15.18
CA ILE A 86 1.05 9.03 -14.24
C ILE A 86 1.83 8.07 -13.36
N ARG A 87 1.82 8.32 -12.05
CA ARG A 87 2.51 7.49 -11.08
C ARG A 87 1.52 6.53 -10.43
N PHE A 88 1.78 5.23 -10.54
CA PHE A 88 1.10 4.22 -9.76
C PHE A 88 2.02 3.73 -8.64
N ILE A 89 1.53 3.73 -7.41
CA ILE A 89 2.32 3.33 -6.24
C ILE A 89 1.70 2.08 -5.59
N GLU A 90 2.53 1.17 -5.11
CA GLU A 90 2.10 0.02 -4.33
C GLU A 90 1.88 0.44 -2.87
N ARG A 91 0.60 0.56 -2.51
CA ARG A 91 0.17 1.10 -1.22
C ARG A 91 0.61 2.55 -0.98
N SER A 92 -0.01 3.17 0.02
CA SER A 92 0.21 4.58 0.37
C SER A 92 0.47 4.80 1.85
N LEU A 93 0.86 6.04 2.21
CA LEU A 93 0.91 6.49 3.61
C LEU A 93 -0.42 6.24 4.35
N HIS A 94 -1.55 6.37 3.65
CA HIS A 94 -2.89 6.17 4.20
C HIS A 94 -3.12 4.71 4.59
N SER A 95 -2.75 3.74 3.74
CA SER A 95 -2.85 2.32 4.11
C SER A 95 -1.95 1.98 5.31
N ASN A 96 -0.77 2.62 5.40
CA ASN A 96 0.08 2.47 6.58
C ASN A 96 -0.63 2.95 7.84
N ARG A 97 -1.24 4.15 7.78
CA ARG A 97 -1.94 4.76 8.91
C ARG A 97 -3.21 4.01 9.30
N TYR A 98 -4.10 3.73 8.35
CA TYR A 98 -5.45 3.23 8.61
C TYR A 98 -5.55 1.71 8.63
N CYS A 99 -4.54 1.00 8.10
CA CYS A 99 -4.50 -0.45 8.14
C CYS A 99 -3.38 -0.98 9.04
N PHE A 100 -2.12 -0.75 8.68
CA PHE A 100 -1.00 -1.41 9.36
C PHE A 100 -0.76 -0.90 10.78
N LEU A 101 -0.82 0.41 11.01
CA LEU A 101 -0.69 0.99 12.36
C LEU A 101 -1.86 0.64 13.26
N GLU A 102 -3.10 0.68 12.75
CA GLU A 102 -4.28 0.30 13.52
C GLU A 102 -4.23 -1.18 13.92
N MET A 103 -3.84 -2.06 12.99
CA MET A 103 -3.61 -3.47 13.30
C MET A 103 -2.50 -3.65 14.35
N ALA A 104 -1.36 -2.97 14.19
CA ALA A 104 -0.24 -3.09 15.12
C ALA A 104 -0.61 -2.62 16.55
N LYS A 105 -1.43 -1.58 16.66
CA LYS A 105 -1.98 -1.12 17.94
C LYS A 105 -2.91 -2.17 18.56
N GLU A 106 -3.86 -2.70 17.81
CA GLU A 106 -4.81 -3.70 18.31
C GLU A 106 -4.14 -4.99 18.74
N MET A 107 -3.11 -5.41 18.02
CA MET A 107 -2.29 -6.57 18.36
C MET A 107 -1.32 -6.30 19.52
N LYS A 108 -1.33 -5.08 20.10
CA LYS A 108 -0.41 -4.63 21.16
C LYS A 108 1.06 -4.79 20.77
N HIS A 109 1.36 -4.59 19.49
CA HIS A 109 2.72 -4.51 18.97
C HIS A 109 3.30 -3.10 19.07
N LEU A 110 2.43 -2.10 19.25
CA LEU A 110 2.79 -0.71 19.54
C LEU A 110 2.14 -0.31 20.85
N GLU A 111 2.91 0.35 21.71
CA GLU A 111 2.36 1.07 22.86
C GLU A 111 1.55 2.29 22.39
N GLU A 112 0.66 2.79 23.25
CA GLU A 112 -0.20 3.93 22.89
C GLU A 112 0.61 5.16 22.48
N ILE A 113 1.73 5.41 23.16
CA ILE A 113 2.62 6.54 22.86
C ILE A 113 3.34 6.36 21.52
N GLU A 114 3.77 5.15 21.18
CA GLU A 114 4.44 4.84 19.91
C GLU A 114 3.47 5.02 18.74
N PHE A 115 2.25 4.53 18.88
CA PHE A 115 1.18 4.75 17.91
C PHE A 115 0.87 6.24 17.74
N ALA A 116 0.75 6.99 18.84
CA ALA A 116 0.46 8.43 18.79
C ALA A 116 1.55 9.21 18.07
N ILE A 117 2.82 8.86 18.27
CA ILE A 117 3.96 9.46 17.55
C ILE A 117 3.86 9.18 16.05
N LEU A 118 3.67 7.92 15.65
CA LEU A 118 3.57 7.53 14.23
C LEU A 118 2.34 8.13 13.54
N ALA A 119 1.23 8.27 14.26
CA ALA A 119 0.03 8.93 13.78
C ALA A 119 0.25 10.45 13.57
N ARG A 120 1.00 11.10 14.46
CA ARG A 120 1.35 12.52 14.32
C ARG A 120 2.33 12.75 13.18
N TRP A 121 3.29 11.85 12.98
CA TRP A 121 4.14 11.86 11.78
C TRP A 121 3.32 11.75 10.50
N PHE A 122 2.37 10.82 10.44
CA PHE A 122 1.46 10.72 9.31
C PHE A 122 0.70 12.03 9.05
N GLN A 123 0.13 12.66 10.08
CA GLN A 123 -0.57 13.95 9.92
C GLN A 123 0.33 15.04 9.34
N TYR A 124 1.60 15.08 9.76
CA TYR A 124 2.58 16.02 9.21
C TYR A 124 2.89 15.71 7.74
N LEU A 125 3.11 14.44 7.41
CA LEU A 125 3.47 13.99 6.07
C LEU A 125 2.32 14.12 5.08
N GLU A 126 1.07 13.87 5.48
CA GLU A 126 -0.12 13.97 4.62
C GLU A 126 -0.39 15.42 4.17
N CYS A 127 0.08 16.41 4.93
CA CYS A 127 -0.01 17.82 4.55
C CYS A 127 0.92 18.21 3.40
N GLU A 128 1.89 17.38 3.02
CA GLU A 128 2.80 17.64 1.90
C GLU A 128 2.03 17.52 0.58
N PRO A 129 1.92 18.60 -0.24
CA PRO A 129 1.15 18.55 -1.48
C PRO A 129 1.55 17.43 -2.44
N ARG A 130 2.82 17.02 -2.43
CA ARG A 130 3.34 15.91 -3.26
C ARG A 130 2.83 14.52 -2.87
N THR A 131 2.27 14.35 -1.67
CA THR A 131 1.71 13.06 -1.22
C THR A 131 0.23 12.89 -1.55
N ARG A 132 -0.40 13.92 -2.12
CA ARG A 132 -1.82 13.89 -2.49
C ARG A 132 -2.06 12.79 -3.54
N LEU A 133 -3.01 11.92 -3.25
CA LEU A 133 -3.49 10.90 -4.18
C LEU A 133 -4.69 11.42 -4.97
N ASP A 134 -4.71 11.15 -6.26
CA ASP A 134 -5.84 11.45 -7.14
C ASP A 134 -6.88 10.33 -7.12
N LEU A 135 -6.44 9.08 -6.93
CA LEU A 135 -7.31 7.91 -6.89
C LEU A 135 -6.70 6.81 -6.02
N ILE A 136 -7.56 6.06 -5.32
CA ILE A 136 -7.19 4.83 -4.62
C ILE A 136 -7.92 3.66 -5.28
N VAL A 137 -7.16 2.73 -5.86
CA VAL A 137 -7.68 1.48 -6.42
C VAL A 137 -7.43 0.35 -5.42
N TYR A 138 -8.48 -0.11 -4.75
CA TYR A 138 -8.39 -1.21 -3.80
C TYR A 138 -8.71 -2.55 -4.46
N LEU A 139 -7.71 -3.43 -4.52
CA LEU A 139 -7.83 -4.82 -4.95
C LEU A 139 -8.38 -5.67 -3.81
N ARG A 140 -9.71 -5.76 -3.73
CA ARG A 140 -10.43 -6.52 -2.71
C ARG A 140 -10.29 -8.02 -3.01
N THR A 141 -9.55 -8.73 -2.17
CA THR A 141 -9.35 -10.18 -2.26
C THR A 141 -9.79 -10.82 -0.96
N SER A 142 -10.49 -11.96 -1.03
CA SER A 142 -10.82 -12.72 0.18
C SER A 142 -9.56 -13.23 0.88
N PRO A 143 -9.53 -13.31 2.24
CA PRO A 143 -8.37 -13.81 2.97
C PRO A 143 -7.91 -15.21 2.51
N ASP A 144 -8.84 -16.08 2.13
CA ASP A 144 -8.54 -17.43 1.65
C ASP A 144 -7.82 -17.44 0.30
N VAL A 145 -8.29 -16.62 -0.65
CA VAL A 145 -7.63 -16.47 -1.96
C VAL A 145 -6.25 -15.81 -1.80
N ALA A 146 -6.14 -14.79 -0.95
CA ALA A 146 -4.88 -14.11 -0.65
C ALA A 146 -3.85 -15.07 -0.03
N LEU A 147 -4.25 -15.86 0.97
CA LEU A 147 -3.40 -16.87 1.60
C LEU A 147 -2.96 -17.95 0.61
N LYS A 148 -3.87 -18.42 -0.25
CA LYS A 148 -3.53 -19.38 -1.32
C LYS A 148 -2.44 -18.80 -2.24
N ARG A 149 -2.59 -17.54 -2.68
CA ARG A 149 -1.62 -16.86 -3.54
C ARG A 149 -0.26 -16.66 -2.85
N ILE A 150 -0.24 -16.32 -1.57
CA ILE A 150 0.99 -16.21 -0.76
C ILE A 150 1.71 -17.56 -0.73
N LYS A 151 1.00 -18.65 -0.41
CA LYS A 151 1.57 -20.00 -0.38
C LYS A 151 2.12 -20.44 -1.73
N THR A 152 1.42 -20.13 -2.83
CA THR A 152 1.91 -20.43 -4.18
C THR A 152 3.18 -19.66 -4.53
N ARG A 153 3.28 -18.38 -4.11
CA ARG A 153 4.46 -17.55 -4.39
C ARG A 153 5.68 -17.93 -3.54
N ASN A 154 5.45 -18.50 -2.35
CA ASN A 154 6.46 -19.10 -1.48
C ASN A 154 7.66 -18.18 -1.17
N ARG A 155 7.39 -16.92 -0.80
CA ARG A 155 8.42 -16.00 -0.30
C ARG A 155 8.78 -16.36 1.15
N VAL A 156 10.07 -16.32 1.47
CA VAL A 156 10.61 -16.78 2.77
C VAL A 156 10.03 -15.96 3.92
N GLU A 157 9.99 -14.64 3.78
CA GLU A 157 9.46 -13.71 4.78
C GLU A 157 7.93 -13.82 4.97
N GLU A 158 7.23 -14.43 4.01
CA GLU A 158 5.77 -14.62 4.06
C GLU A 158 5.38 -15.99 4.61
N ALA A 159 6.34 -16.88 4.85
CA ALA A 159 6.09 -18.25 5.32
C ALA A 159 5.39 -18.30 6.68
N GLY A 160 5.60 -17.27 7.51
CA GLY A 160 4.97 -17.15 8.83
C GLY A 160 3.61 -16.46 8.83
N ILE A 161 3.12 -15.95 7.68
CA ILE A 161 1.86 -15.20 7.64
C ILE A 161 0.67 -16.15 7.88
N THR A 162 -0.11 -15.81 8.90
CA THR A 162 -1.30 -16.58 9.29
C THR A 162 -2.55 -16.10 8.55
N ARG A 163 -3.57 -16.96 8.48
CA ARG A 163 -4.89 -16.59 7.96
C ARG A 163 -5.50 -15.44 8.76
N ASP A 164 -5.31 -15.45 10.07
CA ASP A 164 -5.88 -14.44 10.97
C ASP A 164 -5.22 -13.08 10.75
N GLU A 165 -3.91 -13.01 10.54
CA GLU A 165 -3.24 -11.76 10.15
C GLU A 165 -3.79 -11.19 8.84
N ILE A 166 -3.98 -12.04 7.81
CA ILE A 166 -4.59 -11.62 6.54
C ILE A 166 -6.03 -11.15 6.77
N GLY A 167 -6.81 -11.88 7.58
CA GLY A 167 -8.18 -11.50 7.94
C GLY A 167 -8.24 -10.15 8.66
N ASN A 168 -7.32 -9.90 9.59
CA ASN A 168 -7.23 -8.63 10.32
C ASN A 168 -6.91 -7.48 9.36
N ILE A 169 -5.92 -7.63 8.47
CA ILE A 169 -5.61 -6.61 7.46
C ILE A 169 -6.81 -6.38 6.53
N HIS A 170 -7.49 -7.44 6.11
CA HIS A 170 -8.70 -7.32 5.29
C HIS A 170 -9.75 -6.45 6.00
N ASN A 171 -10.09 -6.77 7.25
CA ASN A 171 -11.05 -5.99 8.04
C ASN A 171 -10.64 -4.52 8.19
N LYS A 172 -9.33 -4.22 8.27
CA LYS A 172 -8.84 -2.84 8.29
C LYS A 172 -9.06 -2.10 6.98
N TYR A 173 -8.81 -2.74 5.84
CA TYR A 173 -9.12 -2.14 4.55
C TYR A 173 -10.64 -1.90 4.42
N GLU A 174 -11.46 -2.87 4.79
CA GLU A 174 -12.93 -2.75 4.75
C GLU A 174 -13.43 -1.58 5.63
N ALA A 175 -12.88 -1.46 6.84
CA ALA A 175 -13.20 -0.36 7.75
C ALA A 175 -12.74 0.99 7.18
N TRP A 176 -11.53 1.06 6.62
CA TRP A 176 -10.98 2.29 6.05
C TRP A 176 -11.86 2.81 4.90
N ILE A 177 -12.24 1.93 3.98
CA ILE A 177 -13.07 2.28 2.81
C ILE A 177 -14.47 2.73 3.24
N THR A 178 -15.05 2.07 4.24
CA THR A 178 -16.41 2.39 4.71
C THR A 178 -16.46 3.64 5.58
N SER A 179 -15.35 3.99 6.24
CA SER A 179 -15.31 5.08 7.22
C SER A 179 -15.68 6.46 6.67
N GLY A 180 -15.58 6.68 5.34
CA GLY A 180 -15.86 7.97 4.68
C GLY A 180 -14.96 9.14 5.12
N ALA A 181 -14.13 8.93 6.15
CA ALA A 181 -13.39 9.95 6.88
C ALA A 181 -12.15 10.47 6.13
N SER A 182 -11.79 9.83 5.03
CA SER A 182 -10.53 10.08 4.33
C SER A 182 -10.68 11.00 3.12
N GLY A 183 -11.91 11.29 2.67
CA GLY A 183 -12.16 12.20 1.55
C GLY A 183 -11.59 11.74 0.20
N PHE A 184 -11.05 10.52 0.12
CA PHE A 184 -10.50 9.95 -1.12
C PHE A 184 -11.59 9.30 -1.97
N GLN A 185 -11.37 9.33 -3.29
CA GLN A 185 -12.11 8.51 -4.22
C GLN A 185 -11.54 7.09 -4.20
N PHE A 186 -12.35 6.12 -3.77
CA PHE A 186 -12.01 4.70 -3.82
C PHE A 186 -12.68 4.05 -5.02
N VAL A 187 -11.90 3.24 -5.73
CA VAL A 187 -12.39 2.27 -6.71
C VAL A 187 -12.12 0.89 -6.12
N VAL A 188 -13.17 0.12 -5.89
CA VAL A 188 -13.07 -1.23 -5.34
C VAL A 188 -13.16 -2.24 -6.48
N ILE A 189 -12.08 -3.01 -6.67
CA ILE A 189 -11.99 -4.06 -7.69
C ILE A 189 -12.04 -5.41 -7.01
N ASP A 190 -12.97 -6.27 -7.42
CA ASP A 190 -12.99 -7.66 -6.96
C ASP A 190 -11.84 -8.45 -7.60
N ALA A 191 -10.75 -8.55 -6.87
CA ALA A 191 -9.52 -9.23 -7.26
C ALA A 191 -9.55 -10.74 -6.96
N ASN A 192 -10.72 -11.32 -6.64
CA ASN A 192 -10.92 -12.78 -6.67
C ASN A 192 -11.12 -13.31 -8.11
N ASN A 193 -11.48 -12.44 -9.06
CA ASN A 193 -11.60 -12.77 -10.48
C ASN A 193 -10.24 -13.07 -11.14
N ASP A 194 -10.28 -13.55 -12.38
CA ASP A 194 -9.09 -13.76 -13.19
C ASP A 194 -8.40 -12.43 -13.58
N VAL A 195 -7.15 -12.54 -14.00
CA VAL A 195 -6.28 -11.39 -14.28
C VAL A 195 -6.86 -10.47 -15.36
N ASN A 196 -7.47 -11.02 -16.42
CA ASN A 196 -7.98 -10.22 -17.51
C ASN A 196 -9.19 -9.39 -17.06
N THR A 197 -10.10 -10.01 -16.31
CA THR A 197 -11.27 -9.32 -15.73
C THR A 197 -10.82 -8.18 -14.80
N VAL A 198 -9.86 -8.44 -13.92
CA VAL A 198 -9.31 -7.42 -13.01
C VAL A 198 -8.69 -6.25 -13.79
N GLN A 199 -7.89 -6.53 -14.82
CA GLN A 199 -7.25 -5.49 -15.64
C GLN A 199 -8.28 -4.65 -16.41
N GLN A 200 -9.32 -5.27 -16.95
CA GLN A 200 -10.40 -4.56 -17.65
C GLN A 200 -11.17 -3.61 -16.72
N LEU A 201 -11.53 -4.08 -15.52
CA LEU A 201 -12.22 -3.25 -14.53
C LEU A 201 -11.36 -2.07 -14.07
N ILE A 202 -10.05 -2.30 -13.88
CA ILE A 202 -9.10 -1.22 -13.55
C ILE A 202 -9.06 -0.21 -14.69
N MET A 203 -8.84 -0.62 -15.95
CA MET A 203 -8.80 0.32 -17.07
C MET A 203 -10.08 1.14 -17.21
N HIS A 204 -11.24 0.48 -17.06
CA HIS A 204 -12.53 1.15 -17.14
C HIS A 204 -12.60 2.32 -16.14
N HIS A 205 -12.29 2.08 -14.87
CA HIS A 205 -12.30 3.14 -13.86
C HIS A 205 -11.19 4.17 -14.05
N LEU A 206 -9.98 3.78 -14.50
CA LEU A 206 -8.93 4.76 -14.79
C LEU A 206 -9.37 5.74 -15.91
N MET A 207 -10.13 5.28 -16.89
CA MET A 207 -10.71 6.13 -17.93
C MET A 207 -11.85 7.00 -17.40
N GLU A 208 -12.77 6.44 -16.60
CA GLU A 208 -13.87 7.22 -15.99
C GLU A 208 -13.39 8.36 -15.09
N HIS A 209 -12.28 8.15 -14.38
CA HIS A 209 -11.63 9.16 -13.54
C HIS A 209 -10.62 10.02 -14.32
N ASN A 210 -10.63 9.92 -15.65
CA ASN A 210 -9.79 10.66 -16.59
C ASN A 210 -8.29 10.54 -16.32
N ILE A 211 -7.80 9.48 -15.67
CA ILE A 211 -6.41 9.36 -15.19
C ILE A 211 -5.40 9.51 -16.33
N PHE A 212 -5.73 9.04 -17.53
CA PHE A 212 -4.85 9.11 -18.71
C PHE A 212 -4.97 10.39 -19.55
N GLU A 213 -5.85 11.33 -19.17
CA GLU A 213 -6.06 12.60 -19.90
C GLU A 213 -5.22 13.78 -19.38
#